data_AF-A0A1T4S6P1-F1
#
_entry.id   AF-A0A1T4S6P1-F1
#
_cell.length_a   1.000
_cell.length_b   1.000
_cell.length_c   1.000
_cell.angle_alpha   90.00
_cell.angle_beta   90.00
_cell.angle_gamma   90.00
#
_symmetry.space_group_name_H-M   'P 1'
#
loop_
_entity.id
_entity.type
_entity.pdbx_description
1 polymer ?
#
loop_
_entity_poly.entity_id
_entity_poly.type
_entity_poly.pdbx_seq_one_letter_code
_entity_poly.pdbx_strand_id
1 'polypeptide(L)'
;MPRAARLKIHGEGGAEVALISDYLRDLEGAYNSLIAFESVMVDHFYDDWRLAYLPRNRIGRRRTGRPVANILFTAEEVESTVPSAETLVMAAVHLASPGIWEFLGSLNALEVIRKYLHDRHERRKDKAYRESADQRRLELDNLHKENVVIAERIRLAKDLGATNRDLAPILNQLIGQPLRRLDRYQDKGLIGDAEIAEEK
;
A
#
# COMPACT_ATOMS: atom_id res chain seq x y z
N MET A 1 15.86 -3.47 13.59
CA MET A 1 15.50 -2.11 13.13
C MET A 1 15.01 -2.27 11.70
N PRO A 2 13.75 -1.91 11.38
CA PRO A 2 13.30 -1.90 10.00
C PRO A 2 14.23 -1.01 9.17
N ARG A 3 14.59 -1.46 7.97
CA ARG A 3 15.47 -0.70 7.09
C ARG A 3 14.67 0.48 6.54
N ALA A 4 15.03 1.69 6.94
CA ALA A 4 14.45 2.90 6.38
C ALA A 4 14.86 3.01 4.90
N ALA A 5 13.92 3.38 4.04
CA ALA A 5 14.17 3.61 2.63
C ALA A 5 13.77 5.03 2.24
N ARG A 6 14.33 5.53 1.14
CA ARG A 6 13.98 6.83 0.57
C ARG A 6 13.16 6.64 -0.69
N LEU A 7 11.93 7.12 -0.70
CA LEU A 7 11.08 7.18 -1.89
C LEU A 7 11.22 8.56 -2.53
N LYS A 8 11.67 8.61 -3.78
CA LYS A 8 11.68 9.82 -4.59
C LYS A 8 10.52 9.80 -5.55
N ILE A 9 9.80 10.92 -5.64
CA ILE A 9 8.65 11.08 -6.51
C ILE A 9 8.88 12.32 -7.37
N HIS A 10 8.79 12.15 -8.68
CA HIS A 10 8.96 13.22 -9.65
C HIS A 10 7.64 13.96 -9.84
N GLY A 11 7.66 15.27 -9.67
CA GLY A 11 6.50 16.15 -9.85
C GLY A 11 6.68 17.10 -11.03
N GLU A 12 5.56 17.52 -11.63
CA GLU A 12 5.55 18.61 -12.62
C GLU A 12 5.14 19.93 -11.94
N GLY A 13 5.65 21.05 -12.47
CA GLY A 13 5.31 22.38 -11.96
C GLY A 13 3.89 22.83 -12.32
N GLY A 14 3.45 23.96 -11.74
CA GLY A 14 2.17 24.60 -12.10
C GLY A 14 0.92 24.05 -11.41
N ALA A 15 1.08 23.21 -10.39
CA ALA A 15 -0.02 22.68 -9.61
C ALA A 15 -0.53 23.64 -8.52
N GLU A 16 -1.82 23.55 -8.21
CA GLU A 16 -2.43 24.24 -7.08
C GLU A 16 -1.90 23.72 -5.74
N VAL A 17 -1.62 24.62 -4.80
CA VAL A 17 -1.13 24.25 -3.45
C VAL A 17 -2.09 23.30 -2.75
N ALA A 18 -3.41 23.51 -2.88
CA ALA A 18 -4.42 22.63 -2.31
C ALA A 18 -4.30 21.19 -2.84
N LEU A 19 -4.01 21.04 -4.14
CA LEU A 19 -3.83 19.73 -4.77
C LEU A 19 -2.58 19.02 -4.24
N ILE A 20 -1.50 19.76 -3.99
CA ILE A 20 -0.27 19.24 -3.36
C ILE A 20 -0.56 18.77 -1.94
N SER A 21 -1.26 19.57 -1.13
CA SER A 21 -1.63 19.19 0.24
C SER A 21 -2.50 17.94 0.29
N ASP A 22 -3.48 17.85 -0.62
CA ASP A 22 -4.32 16.65 -0.74
C ASP A 22 -3.50 15.42 -1.14
N TYR A 23 -2.57 15.58 -2.08
CA TYR A 23 -1.67 14.50 -2.48
C TYR A 23 -0.85 13.97 -1.32
N LEU A 24 -0.22 14.87 -0.55
CA LEU A 24 0.61 14.48 0.59
C LEU A 24 -0.21 13.72 1.64
N ARG A 25 -1.45 14.17 1.91
CA ARG A 25 -2.37 13.49 2.80
C ARG A 25 -2.76 12.10 2.29
N ASP A 26 -3.06 11.97 1.01
CA ASP A 26 -3.40 10.66 0.43
C ASP A 26 -2.21 9.71 0.39
N LEU A 27 -1.00 10.23 0.15
CA LEU A 27 0.25 9.47 0.17
C LEU A 27 0.53 8.92 1.58
N GLU A 28 0.42 9.78 2.59
CA GLU A 28 0.51 9.36 3.99
C GLU A 28 -0.57 8.33 4.35
N GLY A 29 -1.82 8.58 3.94
CA GLY A 29 -2.91 7.63 4.15
C GLY A 29 -2.67 6.27 3.50
N ALA A 30 -2.12 6.24 2.28
CA ALA A 30 -1.73 5.01 1.59
C ALA A 30 -0.60 4.27 2.31
N TYR A 31 0.42 5.01 2.73
CA TYR A 31 1.53 4.46 3.52
C TYR A 31 1.04 3.86 4.84
N ASN A 32 0.27 4.60 5.64
CA ASN A 32 -0.25 4.14 6.92
C ASN A 32 -1.15 2.91 6.76
N SER A 33 -1.95 2.86 5.69
CA SER A 33 -2.80 1.70 5.40
C SER A 33 -1.99 0.44 5.07
N LEU A 34 -0.85 0.59 4.38
CA LEU A 34 0.05 -0.54 4.10
C LEU A 34 0.74 -1.04 5.37
N ILE A 35 1.16 -0.14 6.27
CA ILE A 35 1.69 -0.52 7.58
C ILE A 35 0.62 -1.26 8.39
N ALA A 36 -0.59 -0.70 8.48
CA ALA A 36 -1.70 -1.34 9.19
C ALA A 36 -2.03 -2.72 8.60
N PHE A 37 -1.97 -2.88 7.27
CA PHE A 37 -2.10 -4.19 6.63
C PHE A 37 -1.02 -5.15 7.12
N GLU A 38 0.24 -4.75 7.13
CA GLU A 38 1.32 -5.60 7.64
C GLU A 38 1.09 -6.01 9.11
N SER A 39 0.69 -5.07 9.97
CA SER A 39 0.38 -5.35 11.38
C SER A 39 -0.78 -6.34 11.53
N VAL A 40 -1.88 -6.15 10.79
CA VAL A 40 -3.02 -7.08 10.81
C VAL A 40 -2.61 -8.47 10.34
N MET A 41 -1.77 -8.54 9.29
CA MET A 41 -1.28 -9.80 8.76
C MET A 41 -0.37 -10.53 9.74
N VAL A 42 0.44 -9.80 10.52
CA VAL A 42 1.27 -10.36 11.58
C VAL A 42 0.39 -10.81 12.76
N ASP A 43 -0.40 -9.91 13.34
CA ASP A 43 -1.10 -10.18 14.60
C ASP A 43 -2.19 -11.25 14.47
N HIS A 44 -2.99 -11.24 13.39
CA HIS A 44 -4.12 -12.16 13.26
C HIS A 44 -3.70 -13.55 12.78
N PHE A 45 -2.69 -13.62 11.91
CA PHE A 45 -2.30 -14.90 11.30
C PHE A 45 -1.07 -15.52 11.97
N TYR A 46 -0.15 -14.74 12.56
CA TYR A 46 1.00 -15.30 13.28
C TYR A 46 0.75 -15.65 14.76
N ASP A 47 -0.25 -15.10 15.46
CA ASP A 47 -0.50 -15.54 16.84
C ASP A 47 -1.46 -16.74 16.93
N ASP A 48 -2.32 -16.95 15.93
CA ASP A 48 -3.28 -18.07 15.95
C ASP A 48 -2.64 -19.44 15.64
N TRP A 49 -1.51 -19.51 14.91
CA TRP A 49 -0.82 -20.80 14.67
C TRP A 49 -0.09 -21.35 15.89
N ARG A 50 0.34 -20.50 16.83
CA ARG A 50 0.89 -20.96 18.13
C ARG A 50 -0.19 -21.61 19.00
N LEU A 51 -1.45 -21.22 18.80
CA LEU A 51 -2.61 -21.78 19.50
C LEU A 51 -3.20 -23.01 18.79
N ALA A 52 -2.92 -23.20 17.50
CA ALA A 52 -3.43 -24.33 16.70
C ALA A 52 -2.93 -25.71 17.18
N TYR A 53 -1.80 -25.77 17.90
CA TYR A 53 -1.27 -27.01 18.50
C TYR A 53 -1.63 -27.20 19.97
N LEU A 54 -2.33 -26.25 20.59
CA LEU A 54 -2.83 -26.42 21.95
C LEU A 54 -4.18 -27.14 21.91
N PRO A 55 -4.39 -28.21 22.72
CA PRO A 55 -5.63 -28.95 22.73
C PRO A 55 -6.79 -28.00 23.02
N ARG A 56 -7.77 -28.00 22.11
CA ARG A 56 -8.99 -27.16 22.02
C ARG A 56 -9.88 -27.15 23.28
N ASN A 57 -9.47 -27.83 24.35
CA ASN A 57 -10.27 -28.17 25.51
C ASN A 57 -9.93 -27.35 26.76
N ARG A 58 -9.03 -26.35 26.68
CA ARG A 58 -8.74 -25.48 27.82
C ARG A 58 -8.78 -24.01 27.41
N ILE A 59 -9.60 -23.26 28.15
CA ILE A 59 -9.76 -21.79 28.15
C ILE A 59 -10.97 -21.32 27.33
N GLY A 60 -12.11 -21.26 28.04
CA GLY A 60 -13.32 -20.52 27.67
C GLY A 60 -13.11 -19.01 27.64
N ARG A 61 -12.23 -18.51 26.77
CA ARG A 61 -12.35 -17.15 26.28
C ARG A 61 -13.26 -17.21 25.07
N ARG A 62 -14.51 -16.78 25.25
CA ARG A 62 -15.31 -16.27 24.15
C ARG A 62 -14.53 -15.09 23.55
N ARG A 63 -13.56 -15.37 22.67
CA ARG A 63 -13.17 -14.39 21.66
C ARG A 63 -14.47 -14.15 20.92
N THR A 64 -15.09 -13.01 21.19
CA THR A 64 -16.10 -12.41 20.32
C THR A 64 -15.40 -12.08 19.02
N GLY A 65 -15.01 -13.12 18.27
CA GLY A 65 -14.37 -13.02 16.99
C GLY A 65 -15.42 -12.43 16.08
N ARG A 66 -15.34 -11.12 15.86
CA ARG A 66 -15.99 -10.55 14.69
C ARG A 66 -15.43 -11.35 13.52
N PRO A 67 -16.27 -11.98 12.68
CA PRO A 67 -15.76 -12.58 11.46
C PRO A 67 -14.95 -11.50 10.73
N VAL A 68 -13.75 -11.86 10.29
CA VAL A 68 -12.78 -10.95 9.66
C VAL A 68 -13.42 -10.12 8.54
N ALA A 69 -14.44 -10.69 7.88
CA ALA A 69 -15.29 -10.03 6.90
C ALA A 69 -16.00 -8.73 7.35
N ASN A 70 -16.10 -8.45 8.66
CA ASN A 70 -16.75 -7.27 9.22
C ASN A 70 -15.77 -6.28 9.86
N ILE A 71 -14.46 -6.46 9.68
CA ILE A 71 -13.49 -5.48 10.14
C ILE A 71 -13.49 -4.33 9.13
N LEU A 72 -14.10 -3.21 9.52
CA LEU A 72 -14.00 -1.95 8.81
C LEU A 72 -12.95 -1.12 9.54
N PHE A 73 -11.91 -0.68 8.84
CA PHE A 73 -10.91 0.21 9.41
C PHE A 73 -11.31 1.67 9.16
N THR A 74 -11.41 2.44 10.22
CA THR A 74 -11.49 3.91 10.14
C THR A 74 -10.09 4.50 9.93
N ALA A 75 -10.01 5.73 9.43
CA ALA A 75 -8.73 6.41 9.22
C ALA A 75 -7.96 6.59 10.54
N GLU A 76 -8.67 6.90 11.63
CA GLU A 76 -8.09 7.06 12.98
C GLU A 76 -7.52 5.73 13.51
N GLU A 77 -8.22 4.61 13.30
CA GLU A 77 -7.72 3.28 13.68
C GLU A 77 -6.44 2.92 12.89
N VAL A 78 -6.43 3.19 11.59
CA VAL A 78 -5.25 2.97 10.73
C VAL A 78 -4.07 3.80 11.22
N GLU A 79 -4.27 5.09 11.49
CA GLU A 79 -3.22 5.99 11.99
C GLU A 79 -2.68 5.54 13.35
N SER A 80 -3.57 5.13 14.26
CA SER A 80 -3.18 4.63 15.59
C SER A 80 -2.38 3.31 15.55
N THR A 81 -2.44 2.59 14.44
CA THR A 81 -1.70 1.33 14.25
C THR A 81 -0.23 1.58 13.87
N VAL A 82 0.10 2.76 13.32
CA VAL A 82 1.45 3.07 12.84
C VAL A 82 2.35 3.44 14.03
N PRO A 83 3.44 2.68 14.29
CA PRO A 83 4.40 3.06 15.32
C PRO A 83 5.05 4.41 15.00
N SER A 84 5.31 5.22 16.03
CA SER A 84 5.96 6.53 15.85
C SER A 84 7.35 6.46 15.18
N ALA A 85 8.01 5.30 15.25
CA ALA A 85 9.30 5.06 14.59
C ALA A 85 9.17 4.73 13.10
N GLU A 86 7.96 4.42 12.62
CA GLU A 86 7.67 4.03 11.24
C GLU A 86 6.79 5.05 10.53
N THR A 87 6.56 6.24 11.10
CA THR A 87 5.80 7.31 10.44
C THR A 87 6.50 7.77 9.16
N LEU A 88 5.72 8.07 8.12
CA LEU A 88 6.24 8.66 6.90
C LEU A 88 6.76 10.07 7.17
N VAL A 89 8.01 10.34 6.82
CA VAL A 89 8.62 11.66 7.02
C VAL A 89 9.03 12.24 5.67
N MET A 90 8.67 13.50 5.42
CA MET A 90 9.18 14.24 4.27
C MET A 90 10.66 14.62 4.52
N ALA A 91 11.58 14.03 3.77
CA ALA A 91 13.01 14.24 3.92
C ALA A 91 13.50 15.49 3.20
N ALA A 92 13.09 15.65 1.94
CA ALA A 92 13.54 16.74 1.09
C ALA A 92 12.49 17.09 0.04
N VAL A 93 12.44 18.36 -0.35
CA VAL A 93 11.58 18.86 -1.42
C VAL A 93 12.44 19.74 -2.32
N HIS A 94 12.46 19.43 -3.61
CA HIS A 94 13.07 20.25 -4.65
C HIS A 94 11.97 20.81 -5.55
N LEU A 95 11.66 22.08 -5.36
CA LEU A 95 10.68 22.83 -6.15
C LEU A 95 11.35 23.36 -7.43
N ALA A 96 11.42 22.50 -8.44
CA ALA A 96 11.82 22.84 -9.80
C ALA A 96 10.81 22.24 -10.79
N SER A 97 10.94 22.51 -12.08
CA SER A 97 10.15 21.83 -13.12
C SER A 97 11.10 21.10 -14.07
N PRO A 98 11.20 19.76 -14.00
CA PRO A 98 10.54 18.85 -13.05
C PRO A 98 11.09 18.95 -11.62
N GLY A 99 10.22 18.71 -10.63
CA GLY A 99 10.53 18.76 -9.20
C GLY A 99 10.70 17.35 -8.61
N ILE A 100 11.28 17.25 -7.41
CA ILE A 100 11.52 15.98 -6.73
C ILE A 100 11.07 16.08 -5.27
N TRP A 101 10.26 15.13 -4.82
CA TRP A 101 9.87 14.97 -3.42
C TRP A 101 10.47 13.69 -2.86
N GLU A 102 11.16 13.78 -1.73
CA GLU A 102 11.80 12.65 -1.07
C GLU A 102 11.11 12.34 0.28
N PHE A 103 10.77 11.07 0.48
CA PHE A 103 10.10 10.56 1.68
C PHE A 103 10.92 9.45 2.34
N LEU A 104 10.93 9.42 3.67
CA LEU A 104 11.53 8.38 4.50
C LEU A 104 10.46 7.55 5.19
N GLY A 105 10.60 6.23 5.15
CA GLY A 105 9.66 5.30 5.76
C GLY A 105 10.12 3.86 5.66
N SER A 106 9.22 2.92 5.99
CA SER A 106 9.48 1.49 5.89
C SER A 106 9.68 1.09 4.43
N LEU A 107 10.72 0.30 4.17
CA LEU A 107 11.07 -0.14 2.82
C LEU A 107 9.89 -0.83 2.11
N ASN A 108 9.17 -1.71 2.82
CA ASN A 108 8.10 -2.49 2.21
C ASN A 108 6.95 -1.61 1.72
N ALA A 109 6.45 -0.70 2.56
CA ALA A 109 5.34 0.16 2.20
C ALA A 109 5.73 1.13 1.08
N LEU A 110 6.94 1.71 1.15
CA LEU A 110 7.45 2.58 0.10
C LEU A 110 7.67 1.85 -1.22
N GLU A 111 8.11 0.58 -1.20
CA GLU A 111 8.30 -0.21 -2.40
C GLU A 111 6.97 -0.54 -3.10
N VAL A 112 5.92 -0.83 -2.33
CA VAL A 112 4.56 -1.03 -2.86
C VAL A 112 4.05 0.25 -3.52
N ILE A 113 4.19 1.41 -2.85
CA ILE A 113 3.78 2.70 -3.42
C ILE A 113 4.59 3.01 -4.69
N ARG A 114 5.92 2.82 -4.65
CA ARG A 114 6.81 3.04 -5.80
C ARG A 114 6.37 2.22 -7.00
N LYS A 115 6.23 0.90 -6.83
CA LYS A 115 5.79 -0.02 -7.89
C LYS A 115 4.45 0.43 -8.47
N TYR A 116 3.47 0.69 -7.60
CA TYR A 116 2.15 1.12 -8.01
C TYR A 116 2.19 2.40 -8.88
N LEU A 117 2.91 3.43 -8.42
CA LEU A 117 3.04 4.69 -9.16
C LEU A 117 3.79 4.51 -10.49
N HIS A 118 4.88 3.76 -10.48
CA HIS A 118 5.67 3.46 -11.69
C HIS A 118 4.82 2.70 -12.72
N ASP A 119 4.19 1.60 -12.32
CA ASP A 119 3.38 0.75 -13.21
C ASP A 119 2.19 1.51 -13.79
N ARG A 120 1.58 2.40 -12.99
CA ARG A 120 0.49 3.26 -13.46
C ARG A 120 0.98 4.31 -14.45
N HIS A 121 2.16 4.90 -14.23
CA HIS A 121 2.77 5.84 -15.17
C HIS A 121 3.10 5.17 -16.51
N GLU A 122 3.67 3.97 -16.49
CA GLU A 122 3.92 3.17 -17.69
C GLU A 122 2.62 2.79 -18.40
N ARG A 123 1.58 2.37 -17.66
CA ARG A 123 0.23 2.12 -18.23
C ARG A 123 -0.36 3.35 -18.91
N ARG A 124 -0.12 4.55 -18.37
CA ARG A 124 -0.57 5.80 -18.97
C ARG A 124 0.17 6.10 -20.28
N LYS A 125 1.50 5.87 -20.31
CA LYS A 125 2.31 5.98 -21.54
C LYS A 125 1.83 4.97 -22.60
N ASP A 126 1.62 3.72 -22.21
CA ASP A 126 1.16 2.65 -23.11
C ASP A 126 -0.25 2.90 -23.65
N LYS A 127 -1.16 3.41 -22.81
CA LYS A 127 -2.53 3.79 -23.24
C LYS A 127 -2.51 4.93 -24.26
N ALA A 128 -1.55 5.83 -24.18
CA ALA A 128 -1.35 6.84 -25.20
C ALA A 128 -0.82 6.26 -26.53
N TYR A 129 -0.33 5.01 -26.53
CA TYR A 129 0.42 4.41 -27.64
C TYR A 129 -0.28 3.20 -28.33
N ARG A 130 -1.37 2.61 -27.79
CA ARG A 130 -1.96 1.35 -28.32
C ARG A 130 -3.47 1.38 -28.63
N GLU A 131 -3.86 0.66 -29.70
CA GLU A 131 -5.24 0.40 -30.15
C GLU A 131 -6.00 -0.61 -29.26
N SER A 132 -7.33 -0.49 -29.25
CA SER A 132 -8.29 -1.00 -28.24
C SER A 132 -8.34 -2.51 -27.92
N ALA A 133 -7.69 -3.40 -28.69
CA ALA A 133 -7.86 -4.85 -28.52
C ALA A 133 -6.83 -5.49 -27.53
N ASP A 134 -5.62 -4.95 -27.44
CA ASP A 134 -4.56 -5.48 -26.56
C ASP A 134 -4.70 -5.04 -25.09
N GLN A 135 -5.54 -4.02 -24.86
CA GLN A 135 -5.68 -3.34 -23.58
C GLN A 135 -6.24 -4.25 -22.47
N ARG A 136 -7.19 -5.12 -22.83
CA ARG A 136 -7.86 -5.99 -21.86
C ARG A 136 -6.97 -7.13 -21.36
N ARG A 137 -6.06 -7.61 -22.21
CA ARG A 137 -5.21 -8.77 -21.90
C ARG A 137 -3.99 -8.37 -21.07
N LEU A 138 -3.42 -7.20 -21.35
CA LEU A 138 -2.30 -6.63 -20.60
C LEU A 138 -2.72 -6.20 -19.18
N GLU A 139 -3.91 -5.63 -19.02
CA GLU A 139 -4.43 -5.22 -17.70
C GLU A 139 -4.56 -6.40 -16.73
N LEU A 140 -5.05 -7.56 -17.21
CA LEU A 140 -5.23 -8.75 -16.37
C LEU A 140 -3.90 -9.44 -16.00
N ASP A 141 -2.93 -9.45 -16.90
CA ASP A 141 -1.61 -10.07 -16.67
C ASP A 141 -0.73 -9.24 -15.72
N ASN A 142 -0.84 -7.91 -15.77
CA ASN A 142 -0.07 -7.02 -14.90
C ASN A 142 -0.65 -6.99 -13.48
N LEU A 143 -1.98 -6.97 -13.33
CA LEU A 143 -2.65 -7.14 -12.03
C LEU A 143 -2.24 -8.44 -11.31
N HIS A 144 -1.87 -9.48 -12.06
CA HIS A 144 -1.44 -10.77 -11.50
C HIS A 144 0.03 -10.77 -11.03
N LYS A 145 0.91 -9.99 -11.65
CA LYS A 145 2.36 -9.95 -11.36
C LYS A 145 2.76 -8.89 -10.31
N GLU A 146 1.90 -7.90 -10.07
CA GLU A 146 2.26 -6.63 -9.42
C GLU A 146 2.47 -6.65 -7.90
N ASN A 147 2.59 -7.80 -7.23
CA ASN A 147 2.76 -7.74 -5.79
C ASN A 147 3.44 -8.96 -5.16
N VAL A 148 4.71 -9.24 -5.47
CA VAL A 148 5.43 -10.36 -4.81
C VAL A 148 5.31 -10.28 -3.28
N VAL A 149 5.42 -9.08 -2.69
CA VAL A 149 5.32 -8.90 -1.23
C VAL A 149 3.88 -9.12 -0.74
N ILE A 150 2.89 -8.44 -1.33
CA ILE A 150 1.48 -8.59 -0.89
C ILE A 150 0.94 -9.99 -1.25
N ALA A 151 1.33 -10.57 -2.38
CA ALA A 151 0.98 -11.92 -2.80
C ALA A 151 1.62 -12.97 -1.90
N GLU A 152 2.86 -12.77 -1.45
CA GLU A 152 3.47 -13.61 -0.42
C GLU A 152 2.70 -13.55 0.89
N ARG A 153 2.30 -12.35 1.35
CA ARG A 153 1.46 -12.20 2.55
C ARG A 153 0.08 -12.85 2.38
N ILE A 154 -0.57 -12.67 1.24
CA ILE A 154 -1.84 -13.32 0.91
C ILE A 154 -1.69 -14.84 0.87
N ARG A 155 -0.60 -15.34 0.27
CA ARG A 155 -0.30 -16.79 0.22
C ARG A 155 -0.15 -17.33 1.63
N LEU A 156 0.66 -16.70 2.47
CA LEU A 156 0.84 -17.09 3.87
C LEU A 156 -0.49 -17.09 4.63
N ALA A 157 -1.35 -16.09 4.43
CA ALA A 157 -2.67 -16.05 5.04
C ALA A 157 -3.56 -17.22 4.60
N LYS A 158 -3.55 -17.52 3.30
CA LYS A 158 -4.30 -18.65 2.72
C LYS A 158 -3.79 -19.99 3.22
N ASP A 159 -2.47 -20.14 3.32
CA ASP A 159 -1.83 -21.33 3.89
C ASP A 159 -2.23 -21.53 5.37
N LEU A 160 -2.55 -20.43 6.06
CA LEU A 160 -3.07 -20.40 7.43
C LEU A 160 -4.62 -20.50 7.52
N GLY A 161 -5.30 -20.76 6.40
CA GLY A 161 -6.74 -21.03 6.35
C GLY A 161 -7.62 -19.81 6.05
N ALA A 162 -7.05 -18.65 5.74
CA ALA A 162 -7.82 -17.48 5.32
C ALA A 162 -8.49 -17.74 3.95
N THR A 163 -9.79 -17.47 3.84
CA THR A 163 -10.46 -17.55 2.54
C THR A 163 -10.31 -16.23 1.77
N ASN A 164 -10.48 -16.28 0.45
CA ASN A 164 -10.53 -15.05 -0.36
C ASN A 164 -11.63 -14.09 0.11
N ARG A 165 -12.73 -14.62 0.68
CA ARG A 165 -13.84 -13.81 1.20
C ARG A 165 -13.44 -13.04 2.45
N ASP A 166 -12.57 -13.61 3.27
CA ASP A 166 -12.06 -12.96 4.50
C ASP A 166 -11.03 -11.88 4.17
N LEU A 167 -10.18 -12.14 3.17
CA LEU A 167 -9.11 -11.22 2.78
C LEU A 167 -9.61 -10.05 1.92
N ALA A 168 -10.64 -10.24 1.11
CA ALA A 168 -11.08 -9.23 0.14
C ALA A 168 -11.44 -7.86 0.79
N PRO A 169 -12.17 -7.78 1.92
CA PRO A 169 -12.46 -6.51 2.58
C PRO A 169 -11.19 -5.80 3.05
N ILE A 170 -10.26 -6.53 3.67
CA ILE A 170 -8.98 -6.02 4.18
C ILE A 170 -8.13 -5.49 3.02
N LEU A 171 -7.94 -6.30 1.98
CA LEU A 171 -7.15 -5.92 0.81
C LEU A 171 -7.75 -4.70 0.12
N ASN A 172 -9.07 -4.65 -0.03
CA ASN A 172 -9.71 -3.51 -0.67
C ASN A 172 -9.59 -2.23 0.18
N GLN A 173 -9.73 -2.31 1.50
CA GLN A 173 -9.68 -1.13 2.38
C GLN A 173 -8.27 -0.62 2.64
N LEU A 174 -7.31 -1.52 2.87
CA LEU A 174 -5.96 -1.14 3.30
C LEU A 174 -4.96 -1.03 2.14
N ILE A 175 -5.26 -1.61 0.98
CA ILE A 175 -4.36 -1.59 -0.18
C ILE A 175 -5.05 -0.95 -1.38
N GLY A 176 -6.18 -1.51 -1.80
CA GLY A 176 -6.81 -1.13 -3.06
C GLY A 176 -7.37 0.29 -3.07
N GLN A 177 -8.11 0.71 -2.05
CA GLN A 177 -8.66 2.06 -1.98
C GLN A 177 -7.58 3.14 -1.77
N PRO A 178 -6.64 2.99 -0.83
CA PRO A 178 -5.63 4.02 -0.58
C PRO A 178 -4.71 4.24 -1.79
N LEU A 179 -4.26 3.17 -2.46
CA LEU A 179 -3.45 3.30 -3.67
C LEU A 179 -4.21 3.95 -4.82
N ARG A 180 -5.49 3.57 -5.04
CA ARG A 180 -6.32 4.19 -6.10
C ARG A 180 -6.58 5.68 -5.88
N ARG A 181 -6.56 6.17 -4.64
CA ARG A 181 -6.66 7.62 -4.38
C ARG A 181 -5.47 8.37 -4.98
N LEU A 182 -4.30 7.73 -5.11
CA LEU A 182 -3.12 8.33 -5.72
C LEU A 182 -3.26 8.52 -7.24
N ASP A 183 -4.09 7.72 -7.91
CA ASP A 183 -4.28 7.76 -9.37
C ASP A 183 -4.67 9.15 -9.86
N ARG A 184 -5.53 9.83 -9.10
CA ARG A 184 -6.08 11.15 -9.47
C ARG A 184 -5.00 12.21 -9.64
N TYR A 185 -3.84 12.04 -9.00
CA TYR A 185 -2.74 12.99 -9.08
C TYR A 185 -1.85 12.73 -10.30
N GLN A 186 -1.67 11.47 -10.70
CA GLN A 186 -1.03 11.14 -11.98
C GLN A 186 -1.92 11.54 -13.17
N ASP A 187 -3.23 11.33 -13.06
CA ASP A 187 -4.18 11.72 -14.11
C ASP A 187 -4.21 13.26 -14.31
N LYS A 188 -3.95 14.03 -13.26
CA LYS A 188 -3.78 15.50 -13.31
C LYS A 188 -2.37 15.97 -13.69
N GLY A 189 -1.43 15.05 -13.90
CA GLY A 189 -0.03 15.37 -14.21
C GLY A 189 0.76 15.93 -13.02
N LEU A 190 0.23 15.92 -11.80
CA LEU A 190 0.95 16.42 -10.62
C LEU A 190 2.22 15.60 -10.35
N ILE A 191 2.10 14.29 -10.48
CA ILE A 191 3.17 13.32 -10.25
C ILE A 191 3.38 12.47 -11.49
N GLY A 192 4.64 12.17 -11.78
CA GLY A 192 5.07 11.30 -12.87
C GLY A 192 5.48 9.94 -12.32
N ASP A 193 6.79 9.73 -12.24
CA ASP A 193 7.41 8.47 -11.84
C ASP A 193 7.88 8.48 -10.38
N ALA A 194 8.16 7.30 -9.83
CA ALA A 194 8.68 7.11 -8.49
C ALA A 194 9.84 6.09 -8.45
N GLU A 195 10.88 6.39 -7.69
CA GLU A 195 12.07 5.55 -7.53
C GLU A 195 12.45 5.40 -6.05
N ILE A 196 13.06 4.26 -5.67
CA ILE A 196 13.65 4.08 -4.34
C ILE A 196 15.12 4.44 -4.46
N ALA A 197 15.58 5.41 -3.67
CA ALA A 197 16.99 5.76 -3.62
C ALA A 197 17.71 4.87 -2.60
N GLU A 198 18.80 4.24 -3.05
CA GLU A 198 19.70 3.49 -2.18
C GLU A 198 20.54 4.46 -1.33
N GLU A 199 20.68 4.16 -0.03
CA GLU A 199 21.68 4.81 0.82
C GLU A 199 23.08 4.42 0.32
N LYS A 200 23.81 5.42 -0.20
CA LYS A 200 25.27 5.33 -0.39
C LYS A 200 25.99 5.65 0.90
#